data_AF-A8AAS0-F1
#
_entry.id   AF-A8AAS0-F1
#
_cell.length_a   1.000
_cell.length_b   1.000
_cell.length_c   1.000
_cell.angle_alpha   90.00
_cell.angle_beta   90.00
_cell.angle_gamma   90.00
#
_symmetry.space_group_name_H-M   'P 1'
#
loop_
_entity.id
_entity.type
_entity.pdbx_description
1 polymer ?
#
loop_
_entity_poly.entity_id
_entity_poly.type
_entity_poly.pdbx_seq_one_letter_code
_entity_poly.pdbx_strand_id
1 'polypeptide(L)'
;MPARGISWAAEVLRRLKGVDFPVTKEQLKERLKGMYWRGIPIEELLDKIEKDTFETPAEVLHYLAEAARKVEEEKGLVTHRGISWAALVLKKLKGVDFPVTKEQLKERLKGVTWRGIPIEVILDHIEKDTFETPAELLHEIAVTAKKLEEMGYAREEVELPQA
;
A
#
# COMPACT_ATOMS: atom_id res chain seq x y z
N MET A 1 14.88 -0.68 11.07
CA MET A 1 13.67 -0.97 10.27
C MET A 1 13.28 -2.43 10.50
N PRO A 2 12.09 -2.78 11.00
CA PRO A 2 11.73 -4.18 11.10
C PRO A 2 11.04 -4.67 9.81
N ALA A 3 11.56 -5.78 9.32
CA ALA A 3 11.15 -6.48 8.12
C ALA A 3 10.12 -7.60 8.44
N ARG A 4 9.25 -7.87 7.44
CA ARG A 4 8.60 -9.15 7.10
C ARG A 4 7.65 -9.81 8.13
N GLY A 5 6.35 -9.74 7.82
CA GLY A 5 5.38 -10.85 7.91
C GLY A 5 4.95 -11.37 9.30
N ILE A 6 5.89 -11.77 10.14
CA ILE A 6 5.64 -12.43 11.44
C ILE A 6 5.62 -11.41 12.59
N SER A 7 6.27 -10.25 12.41
CA SER A 7 6.49 -9.27 13.48
C SER A 7 5.21 -8.58 13.99
N TRP A 8 4.21 -8.34 13.14
CA TRP A 8 3.05 -7.54 13.55
C TRP A 8 2.04 -8.38 14.35
N ALA A 9 1.73 -9.60 13.92
CA ALA A 9 0.81 -10.46 14.65
C ALA A 9 1.37 -10.84 16.03
N ALA A 10 2.67 -11.15 16.10
CA ALA A 10 3.34 -11.40 17.36
C ALA A 10 3.32 -10.16 18.29
N GLU A 11 3.51 -8.97 17.74
CA GLU A 11 3.44 -7.72 18.51
C GLU A 11 2.03 -7.41 19.01
N VAL A 12 0.99 -7.66 18.20
CA VAL A 12 -0.42 -7.58 18.65
C VAL A 12 -0.64 -8.52 19.83
N LEU A 13 -0.27 -9.80 19.70
CA LEU A 13 -0.42 -10.77 20.79
C LEU A 13 0.38 -10.39 22.04
N ARG A 14 1.58 -9.81 21.86
CA ARG A 14 2.40 -9.32 22.97
C ARG A 14 1.70 -8.19 23.74
N ARG A 15 1.02 -7.29 23.04
CA ARG A 15 0.27 -6.16 23.63
C ARG A 15 -1.06 -6.58 24.25
N LEU A 16 -1.67 -7.65 23.73
CA LEU A 16 -2.90 -8.24 24.27
C LEU A 16 -2.64 -9.27 25.38
N LYS A 17 -1.38 -9.56 25.70
CA LYS A 17 -1.04 -10.50 26.77
C LYS A 17 -1.58 -10.00 28.11
N GLY A 18 -2.39 -10.83 28.77
CA GLY A 18 -2.99 -10.51 30.08
C GLY A 18 -4.26 -9.65 29.99
N VAL A 19 -4.85 -9.52 28.80
CA VAL A 19 -6.18 -8.94 28.63
C VAL A 19 -7.23 -10.05 28.71
N ASP A 20 -8.27 -9.82 29.50
CA ASP A 20 -9.44 -10.70 29.56
C ASP A 20 -10.35 -10.42 28.35
N PHE A 21 -10.78 -11.49 27.69
CA PHE A 21 -11.72 -11.42 26.58
C PHE A 21 -13.15 -11.65 27.09
N PRO A 22 -14.17 -11.03 26.47
CA PRO A 22 -14.12 -10.23 25.24
C PRO A 22 -13.56 -8.81 25.42
N VAL A 23 -13.01 -8.25 24.34
CA VAL A 23 -12.44 -6.88 24.31
C VAL A 23 -13.17 -6.00 23.31
N THR A 24 -13.33 -4.72 23.61
CA THR A 24 -13.94 -3.75 22.70
C THR A 24 -12.91 -3.12 21.76
N LYS A 25 -13.40 -2.54 20.65
CA LYS A 25 -12.58 -1.78 19.69
C LYS A 25 -11.82 -0.63 20.36
N GLU A 26 -12.42 0.06 21.34
CA GLU A 26 -11.79 1.13 22.11
C GLU A 26 -10.63 0.61 22.96
N GLN A 27 -10.83 -0.54 23.63
CA GLN A 27 -9.76 -1.19 24.39
C GLN A 27 -8.61 -1.63 23.46
N LEU A 28 -8.92 -2.12 22.27
CA LEU A 28 -7.90 -2.44 21.27
C LEU A 28 -7.15 -1.19 20.79
N LYS A 29 -7.84 -0.07 20.54
CA LYS A 29 -7.21 1.21 20.17
C LYS A 29 -6.24 1.68 21.24
N GLU A 30 -6.61 1.57 22.51
CA GLU A 30 -5.74 1.93 23.62
C GLU A 30 -4.52 1.01 23.72
N ARG A 31 -4.73 -0.31 23.67
CA ARG A 31 -3.66 -1.32 23.82
C ARG A 31 -2.69 -1.31 22.64
N LEU A 32 -3.19 -1.09 21.44
CA LEU A 32 -2.41 -1.09 20.20
C LEU A 32 -1.94 0.31 19.80
N LYS A 33 -2.14 1.34 20.65
CA LYS A 33 -1.76 2.72 20.37
C LYS A 33 -0.31 2.85 19.91
N GLY A 34 -0.12 3.62 18.84
CA GLY A 34 1.20 3.89 18.26
C GLY A 34 1.86 2.68 17.61
N MET A 35 1.10 1.61 17.35
CA MET A 35 1.54 0.52 16.51
C MET A 35 1.24 0.86 15.05
N TYR A 36 2.17 0.47 14.16
CA TYR A 36 2.02 0.69 12.73
C TYR A 36 2.10 -0.64 11.99
N TRP A 37 1.17 -0.86 11.08
CA TRP A 37 1.22 -1.92 10.08
C TRP A 37 1.66 -1.30 8.75
N ARG A 38 2.89 -1.60 8.31
CA ARG A 38 3.45 -1.07 7.05
C ARG A 38 3.34 0.47 6.89
N GLY A 39 3.48 1.20 7.99
CA GLY A 39 3.37 2.67 8.01
C GLY A 39 1.95 3.19 8.20
N ILE A 40 0.93 2.32 8.17
CA ILE A 40 -0.46 2.66 8.50
C ILE A 40 -0.66 2.49 10.02
N PRO A 41 -1.20 3.50 10.72
CA PRO A 41 -1.58 3.35 12.13
C PRO A 41 -2.58 2.20 12.31
N ILE A 42 -2.41 1.37 13.34
CA ILE A 42 -3.38 0.29 13.64
C ILE A 42 -4.78 0.86 13.92
N GLU A 43 -4.86 2.07 14.47
CA GLU A 43 -6.11 2.79 14.73
C GLU A 43 -6.93 2.96 13.44
N GLU A 44 -6.27 3.27 12.32
CA GLU A 44 -6.91 3.39 11.01
C GLU A 44 -7.47 2.04 10.53
N LEU A 45 -6.76 0.94 10.82
CA LEU A 45 -7.26 -0.40 10.51
C LEU A 45 -8.46 -0.77 11.39
N LEU A 46 -8.42 -0.43 12.68
CA LEU A 46 -9.53 -0.68 13.61
C LEU A 46 -10.80 0.08 13.22
N ASP A 47 -10.65 1.30 12.68
CA ASP A 47 -11.77 2.12 12.20
C ASP A 47 -12.50 1.50 10.99
N LYS A 48 -11.82 0.62 10.23
CA LYS A 48 -12.39 -0.08 9.07
C LYS A 48 -13.12 -1.38 9.43
N ILE A 49 -13.04 -1.80 10.68
CA ILE A 49 -13.73 -3.01 11.16
C ILE A 49 -15.12 -2.59 11.65
N GLU A 50 -16.17 -3.17 11.10
CA GLU A 50 -17.56 -2.87 11.53
C GLU A 50 -17.86 -3.42 12.92
N LYS A 51 -17.26 -4.55 13.29
CA LYS A 51 -17.44 -5.22 14.59
C LYS A 51 -16.80 -4.43 15.74
N ASP A 52 -17.52 -4.31 16.86
CA ASP A 52 -17.08 -3.53 18.03
C ASP A 52 -16.52 -4.35 19.20
N THR A 53 -16.76 -5.66 19.23
CA THR A 53 -16.33 -6.56 20.32
C THR A 53 -15.63 -7.77 19.75
N PHE A 54 -14.59 -8.29 20.39
CA PHE A 54 -13.79 -9.43 19.93
C PHE A 54 -13.67 -10.46 21.06
N GLU A 55 -13.97 -11.71 20.75
CA GLU A 55 -14.06 -12.82 21.71
C GLU A 55 -12.71 -13.51 21.94
N THR A 56 -11.80 -13.44 20.96
CA THR A 56 -10.51 -14.13 21.07
C THR A 56 -9.36 -13.34 20.44
N PRO A 57 -8.10 -13.57 20.86
CA PRO A 57 -6.94 -12.97 20.20
C PRO A 57 -6.84 -13.32 18.70
N ALA A 58 -7.24 -14.53 18.33
CA ALA A 58 -7.25 -14.98 16.94
C ALA A 58 -8.24 -14.17 16.09
N GLU A 59 -9.40 -13.85 16.67
CA GLU A 59 -10.41 -13.01 16.03
C GLU A 59 -9.90 -11.59 15.80
N VAL A 60 -9.20 -11.00 16.78
CA VAL A 60 -8.55 -9.68 16.61
C VAL A 60 -7.57 -9.71 15.44
N LEU A 61 -6.70 -10.73 15.36
CA LEU A 61 -5.74 -10.86 14.26
C LEU A 61 -6.44 -11.03 12.91
N HIS A 62 -7.54 -11.80 12.86
CA HIS A 62 -8.31 -12.03 11.66
C HIS A 62 -8.88 -10.72 11.11
N TYR A 63 -9.63 -9.97 11.92
CA TYR A 63 -10.24 -8.72 11.48
C TYR A 63 -9.23 -7.62 11.19
N LEU A 64 -8.12 -7.54 11.94
CA LEU A 64 -7.03 -6.62 11.60
C LEU A 64 -6.40 -6.97 10.25
N ALA A 65 -6.25 -8.25 9.92
CA ALA A 65 -5.72 -8.67 8.62
C ALA A 65 -6.71 -8.38 7.48
N GLU A 66 -8.02 -8.52 7.71
CA GLU A 66 -9.04 -8.13 6.74
C GLU A 66 -9.08 -6.61 6.52
N ALA A 67 -9.05 -5.82 7.60
CA ALA A 67 -8.98 -4.38 7.51
C ALA A 67 -7.70 -3.91 6.81
N ALA A 68 -6.55 -4.51 7.15
CA ALA A 68 -5.29 -4.26 6.46
C ALA A 68 -5.40 -4.51 4.95
N ARG A 69 -6.10 -5.58 4.53
CA ARG A 69 -6.32 -5.87 3.12
C ARG A 69 -7.19 -4.82 2.43
N LYS A 70 -8.29 -4.41 3.07
CA LYS A 70 -9.18 -3.35 2.55
C LYS A 70 -8.41 -2.03 2.38
N VAL A 71 -7.64 -1.62 3.39
CA VAL A 71 -6.83 -0.40 3.32
C VAL A 71 -5.69 -0.55 2.30
N GLU A 72 -5.08 -1.73 2.19
CA GLU A 72 -4.05 -2.00 1.18
C GLU A 72 -4.62 -1.87 -0.25
N GLU A 73 -5.84 -2.35 -0.49
CA GLU A 73 -6.59 -2.19 -1.74
C GLU A 73 -6.98 -0.72 -2.01
N GLU A 74 -7.58 -0.04 -1.03
CA GLU A 74 -7.97 1.38 -1.13
C GLU A 74 -6.77 2.29 -1.43
N LYS A 75 -5.65 2.10 -0.70
CA LYS A 75 -4.44 2.93 -0.84
C LYS A 75 -3.55 2.48 -1.98
N GLY A 76 -3.95 1.50 -2.81
CA GLY A 76 -3.09 1.03 -3.89
C GLY A 76 -1.72 0.52 -3.41
N LEU A 77 -1.64 0.03 -2.17
CA LEU A 77 -0.43 -0.55 -1.59
C LEU A 77 -0.24 -2.01 -2.04
N VAL A 78 -1.20 -2.54 -2.81
CA VAL A 78 -1.17 -3.87 -3.42
C VAL A 78 -0.03 -3.98 -4.43
N THR A 79 1.14 -4.36 -3.93
CA THR A 79 1.94 -5.36 -4.63
C THR A 79 1.19 -6.69 -4.57
N HIS A 80 0.36 -6.97 -5.59
CA HIS A 80 -0.42 -8.20 -5.64
C HIS A 80 0.52 -9.40 -5.44
N ARG A 81 0.40 -10.09 -4.29
CA ARG A 81 1.20 -11.28 -3.87
C ARG A 81 2.68 -11.04 -3.49
N GLY A 82 3.05 -9.89 -2.94
CA GLY A 82 4.44 -9.66 -2.48
C GLY A 82 5.46 -9.55 -3.63
N ILE A 83 4.95 -9.33 -4.85
CA ILE A 83 5.71 -9.06 -6.06
C ILE A 83 6.00 -7.56 -6.06
N SER A 84 7.28 -7.15 -5.96
CA SER A 84 7.70 -5.74 -6.08
C SER A 84 6.89 -5.00 -7.16
N TRP A 85 6.51 -3.74 -6.93
CA TRP A 85 5.79 -2.90 -7.91
C TRP A 85 6.44 -2.98 -9.30
N ALA A 86 7.77 -3.09 -9.34
CA ALA A 86 8.56 -3.28 -10.55
C ALA A 86 8.17 -4.56 -11.31
N ALA A 87 7.97 -5.67 -10.61
CA ALA A 87 7.56 -6.92 -11.23
C ALA A 87 6.07 -6.92 -11.62
N LEU A 88 5.20 -6.12 -11.00
CA LEU A 88 3.84 -5.87 -11.52
C LEU A 88 3.89 -5.07 -12.83
N VAL A 89 4.73 -4.04 -12.91
CA VAL A 89 4.98 -3.27 -14.15
C VAL A 89 5.49 -4.20 -15.24
N LEU A 90 6.54 -4.97 -14.98
CA LEU A 90 7.09 -5.94 -15.95
C LEU A 90 6.06 -6.98 -16.39
N LYS A 91 5.21 -7.46 -15.47
CA LYS A 91 4.15 -8.41 -15.82
C LYS A 91 3.13 -7.79 -16.79
N LYS A 92 2.75 -6.53 -16.57
CA LYS A 92 1.82 -5.80 -17.45
C LYS A 92 2.45 -5.42 -18.80
N LEU A 93 3.76 -5.25 -18.84
CA LEU A 93 4.53 -4.98 -20.06
C LEU A 93 5.03 -6.24 -20.77
N LYS A 94 4.68 -7.44 -20.28
CA LYS A 94 5.09 -8.69 -20.91
C LYS A 94 4.54 -8.76 -22.34
N GLY A 95 5.44 -8.91 -23.32
CA GLY A 95 5.10 -8.98 -24.74
C GLY A 95 4.97 -7.61 -25.42
N VAL A 96 5.37 -6.53 -24.75
CA VAL A 96 5.55 -5.22 -25.38
C VAL A 96 7.00 -5.11 -25.85
N ASP A 97 7.18 -4.77 -27.12
CA ASP A 97 8.49 -4.47 -27.68
C ASP A 97 8.90 -3.04 -27.31
N PHE A 98 10.16 -2.85 -26.94
CA PHE A 98 10.73 -1.54 -26.66
C PHE A 98 11.39 -0.98 -27.94
N PRO A 99 11.39 0.34 -28.15
CA PRO A 99 11.00 1.40 -27.22
C PRO A 99 9.48 1.57 -27.04
N VAL A 100 9.07 2.05 -25.87
CA VAL A 100 7.65 2.29 -25.52
C VAL A 100 7.41 3.76 -25.18
N THR A 101 6.26 4.30 -25.58
CA THR A 101 5.89 5.70 -25.27
C THR A 101 5.11 5.82 -23.96
N LYS A 102 5.10 7.02 -23.37
CA LYS A 102 4.36 7.34 -22.16
C LYS A 102 2.86 7.05 -22.30
N GLU A 103 2.27 7.29 -23.47
CA GLU A 103 0.86 7.02 -23.76
C GLU A 103 0.56 5.52 -23.70
N GLN A 104 1.41 4.70 -24.34
CA GLN A 104 1.29 3.24 -24.29
C GLN A 104 1.42 2.73 -22.85
N LEU A 105 2.30 3.33 -22.05
CA LEU A 105 2.48 2.98 -20.65
C LEU A 105 1.28 3.35 -19.80
N LYS A 106 0.69 4.54 -19.98
CA LYS A 106 -0.53 4.95 -19.25
C LYS A 106 -1.68 3.98 -19.51
N GLU A 107 -1.85 3.53 -20.75
CA GLU A 107 -2.88 2.55 -21.09
C GLU A 107 -2.61 1.18 -20.44
N ARG A 108 -1.39 0.65 -20.59
CA ARG A 108 -1.01 -0.69 -20.11
C ARG A 108 -0.94 -0.79 -18.58
N LEU A 109 -0.48 0.28 -17.94
CA LEU A 109 -0.23 0.34 -16.51
C LEU A 109 -1.40 0.94 -15.72
N LYS A 110 -2.57 1.12 -16.36
CA LYS A 110 -3.77 1.63 -15.68
C LYS A 110 -4.06 0.92 -14.36
N GLY A 111 -4.29 1.71 -13.32
CA GLY A 111 -4.60 1.25 -11.97
C GLY A 111 -3.39 0.67 -11.20
N VAL A 112 -2.17 0.76 -11.75
CA VAL A 112 -0.95 0.47 -10.98
C VAL A 112 -0.64 1.68 -10.11
N THR A 113 -0.32 1.42 -8.86
CA THR A 113 -0.05 2.44 -7.86
C THR A 113 1.26 2.10 -7.15
N TRP A 114 1.99 3.14 -6.77
CA TRP A 114 3.18 3.05 -5.93
C TRP A 114 2.93 3.84 -4.66
N ARG A 115 2.85 3.17 -3.50
CA ARG A 115 2.65 3.84 -2.20
C ARG A 115 1.47 4.85 -2.23
N GLY A 116 0.40 4.51 -2.94
CA GLY A 116 -0.76 5.38 -3.13
C GLY A 116 -0.68 6.36 -4.30
N ILE A 117 0.47 6.54 -4.93
CA ILE A 117 0.61 7.42 -6.10
C ILE A 117 0.26 6.63 -7.38
N PRO A 118 -0.74 7.05 -8.17
CA PRO A 118 -1.03 6.42 -9.46
C PRO A 118 0.15 6.51 -10.41
N ILE A 119 0.40 5.44 -11.16
CA ILE A 119 1.52 5.42 -12.11
C ILE A 119 1.37 6.46 -13.21
N GLU A 120 0.14 6.83 -13.55
CA GLU A 120 -0.19 7.88 -14.50
C GLU A 120 0.36 9.24 -14.02
N VAL A 121 0.18 9.55 -12.74
CA VAL A 121 0.74 10.75 -12.09
C VAL A 121 2.27 10.70 -12.11
N ILE A 122 2.87 9.54 -11.84
CA ILE A 122 4.33 9.39 -11.88
C ILE A 122 4.84 9.61 -13.31
N LEU A 123 4.20 9.01 -14.31
CA LEU A 123 4.56 9.16 -15.72
C LEU A 123 4.44 10.61 -16.19
N ASP A 124 3.43 11.35 -15.74
CA ASP A 124 3.26 12.77 -16.06
C ASP A 124 4.39 13.67 -15.54
N HIS A 125 5.08 13.24 -14.48
CA HIS A 125 6.23 13.97 -13.92
C HIS A 125 7.58 13.53 -14.49
N ILE A 126 7.62 12.53 -15.38
CA ILE A 126 8.84 12.15 -16.09
C ILE A 126 8.96 13.03 -17.35
N GLU A 127 10.10 13.68 -17.53
CA GLU A 127 10.33 14.60 -18.67
C GLU A 127 10.39 13.86 -20.02
N LYS A 128 10.90 12.61 -20.03
CA LYS A 128 11.00 11.79 -21.25
C LYS A 128 9.64 11.22 -21.64
N ASP A 129 9.40 11.12 -22.95
CA ASP A 129 8.18 10.56 -23.52
C ASP A 129 8.34 9.13 -24.06
N THR A 130 9.58 8.65 -24.18
CA THR A 130 9.91 7.31 -24.69
C THR A 130 10.92 6.64 -23.78
N PHE A 131 10.82 5.32 -23.66
CA PHE A 131 11.72 4.50 -22.83
C PHE A 131 12.28 3.35 -23.67
N GLU A 132 13.60 3.21 -23.67
CA GLU A 132 14.31 2.26 -24.55
C GLU A 132 14.38 0.86 -23.95
N THR A 133 14.33 0.76 -22.62
CA THR A 133 14.42 -0.54 -21.94
C THR A 133 13.51 -0.62 -20.72
N PRO A 134 13.10 -1.84 -20.31
CA PRO A 134 12.37 -2.02 -19.07
C PRO A 134 13.13 -1.49 -17.84
N ALA A 135 14.45 -1.61 -17.83
CA ALA A 135 15.28 -1.15 -16.71
C ALA A 135 15.29 0.38 -16.60
N GLU A 136 15.41 1.09 -17.73
CA GLU A 136 15.30 2.54 -17.77
C GLU A 136 13.94 3.00 -17.27
N LEU A 137 12.86 2.42 -17.78
CA LEU A 137 11.50 2.75 -17.34
C LEU A 137 11.33 2.59 -15.82
N LEU A 138 11.75 1.45 -15.26
CA LEU A 138 11.65 1.20 -13.83
C LEU A 138 12.49 2.21 -13.03
N HIS A 139 13.67 2.59 -13.52
CA HIS A 139 14.50 3.58 -12.87
C HIS A 139 13.82 4.96 -12.82
N GLU A 140 13.29 5.43 -13.95
CA GLU A 140 12.64 6.74 -14.05
C GLU A 140 11.38 6.82 -13.19
N ILE A 141 10.55 5.76 -13.20
CA ILE A 141 9.40 5.64 -12.28
C ILE A 141 9.89 5.70 -10.84
N ALA A 142 10.98 5.02 -10.49
CA ALA A 142 11.48 4.96 -9.13
C ALA A 142 12.02 6.28 -8.59
N VAL A 143 12.80 6.98 -9.39
CA VAL A 143 13.32 8.29 -9.03
C VAL A 143 12.16 9.29 -8.87
N THR A 144 11.20 9.26 -9.79
CA THR A 144 10.09 10.20 -9.80
C THR A 144 9.09 9.95 -8.67
N ALA A 145 8.71 8.69 -8.44
CA ALA A 145 7.83 8.32 -7.33
C ALA A 145 8.40 8.74 -5.97
N LYS A 146 9.72 8.59 -5.77
CA LYS A 146 10.40 9.00 -4.54
C LYS A 146 10.36 10.53 -4.36
N LYS A 147 10.59 11.30 -5.43
CA LYS A 147 10.49 12.77 -5.39
C LYS A 147 9.06 13.21 -5.02
N LEU A 148 8.04 12.59 -5.62
CA LEU A 148 6.64 12.89 -5.31
C LEU A 148 6.27 12.54 -3.86
N GLU A 149 6.78 11.41 -3.34
CA GLU A 149 6.63 11.04 -1.93
C GLU A 149 7.26 12.09 -0.99
N GLU A 150 8.47 12.56 -1.29
CA GLU A 150 9.16 13.62 -0.54
C GLU A 150 8.42 14.97 -0.60
N MET A 151 7.72 15.25 -1.70
CA MET A 151 6.89 16.45 -1.89
C MET A 151 5.51 16.37 -1.23
N GLY A 152 5.15 15.25 -0.60
CA GLY A 152 3.90 15.10 0.14
C GLY A 152 2.69 14.63 -0.67
N TYR A 153 2.86 14.24 -1.95
CA TYR A 153 1.77 13.70 -2.78
C TYR A 153 1.11 12.44 -2.21
N ALA A 154 1.77 11.75 -1.28
CA ALA A 154 1.21 10.59 -0.59
C ALA A 154 0.28 10.93 0.59
N ARG A 155 0.08 12.21 0.94
CA ARG A 155 -0.68 12.63 2.13
C ARG A 155 -1.98 13.38 1.88
N GLU A 156 -2.28 13.79 0.65
CA GLU A 156 -3.52 14.50 0.34
C GLU A 156 -4.29 13.77 -0.76
N GLU A 157 -5.61 13.68 -0.58
CA GLU A 157 -6.57 13.23 -1.59
C GLU A 157 -6.30 14.02 -2.88
N VAL A 158 -5.60 13.39 -3.83
CA VAL A 158 -5.49 13.95 -5.17
C VAL A 158 -6.84 13.72 -5.84
N GLU A 159 -7.74 14.70 -5.71
CA GLU A 159 -8.84 14.87 -6.66
C GLU A 159 -8.24 14.87 -8.07
N LEU A 160 -8.44 13.77 -8.78
CA LEU A 160 -8.15 13.71 -10.21
C LEU A 160 -8.98 14.81 -10.89
N PRO A 161 -8.38 15.75 -11.64
CA PRO A 161 -9.16 16.71 -12.40
C PRO A 161 -10.03 15.91 -13.38
N GLN A 162 -11.35 16.05 -13.21
CA GLN A 162 -12.33 15.55 -14.16
C GLN A 162 -12.12 16.31 -15.47
N ALA A 163 -11.70 15.61 -16.51
CA ALA A 163 -11.73 16.09 -17.89
C ALA A 163 -13.05 15.66 -18.55
#